data_AF-A0A9E3FYJ6-F1
#
_entry.id   AF-A0A9E3FYJ6-F1
#
_cell.length_a   1.000
_cell.length_b   1.000
_cell.length_c   1.000
_cell.angle_alpha   90.00
_cell.angle_beta   90.00
_cell.angle_gamma   90.00
#
_symmetry.space_group_name_H-M   'P 1'
#
loop_
_entity.id
_entity.type
_entity.pdbx_description
1 polymer ?
#
loop_
_entity_poly.entity_id
_entity_poly.type
_entity_poly.pdbx_seq_one_letter_code
_entity_poly.pdbx_strand_id
1 'polypeptide(L)' 'MPRAKILAEADRLMTVCNSCRYCEGLCAVFPAMEMRRAFSDGDLNYLANLCHACGACYADC' A
#
# COMPACT_ATOMS: atom_id res chain seq x y z
N MET A 1 -8.94 21.15 0.59
CA MET A 1 -9.87 20.24 1.28
C MET A 1 -9.08 19.27 2.12
N PRO A 2 -9.52 18.90 3.34
CA PRO A 2 -8.83 17.92 4.16
C PRO A 2 -8.86 16.54 3.47
N ARG A 3 -7.72 15.84 3.47
CA ARG A 3 -7.57 14.49 2.92
C ARG A 3 -8.52 13.52 3.64
N ALA A 4 -9.14 12.61 2.89
CA ALA A 4 -10.03 11.61 3.48
C ALA A 4 -9.27 10.74 4.50
N LYS A 5 -9.89 10.44 5.65
CA LYS A 5 -9.27 9.65 6.74
C LYS A 5 -8.71 8.32 6.24
N ILE A 6 -9.41 7.64 5.33
CA ILE A 6 -8.99 6.37 4.75
C ILE A 6 -7.70 6.50 3.92
N LEU A 7 -7.52 7.61 3.20
CA LEU A 7 -6.32 7.84 2.38
C LEU A 7 -5.13 8.26 3.24
N ALA A 8 -5.37 8.91 4.37
CA ALA A 8 -4.32 9.18 5.35
C ALA A 8 -3.82 7.88 6.00
N GLU A 9 -4.72 6.96 6.33
CA GLU A 9 -4.32 5.67 6.89
C GLU A 9 -3.63 4.77 5.85
N ALA A 10 -4.12 4.74 4.61
CA ALA A 10 -3.47 3.99 3.55
C ALA A 10 -2.03 4.49 3.25
N ASP A 11 -1.77 5.79 3.34
CA ASP A 11 -0.41 6.35 3.24
C ASP A 11 0.51 5.83 4.35
N ARG A 12 0.01 5.89 5.60
CA ARG A 12 0.73 5.39 6.77
C ARG A 12 1.07 3.91 6.61
N LEU A 13 0.09 3.11 6.18
CA LEU A 13 0.28 1.67 5.94
C LEU A 13 1.29 1.41 4.82
N MET A 14 1.17 2.07 3.66
CA MET A 14 2.12 1.87 2.55
C MET A 14 3.55 2.29 2.92
N THR A 15 3.70 3.34 3.73
CA THR A 15 5.01 3.75 4.29
C THR A 15 5.59 2.67 5.19
N VAL A 16 4.78 2.06 6.06
CA VAL A 16 5.21 0.94 6.91
C VAL A 16 5.55 -0.29 6.07
N CYS A 17 4.70 -0.66 5.11
CA CYS A 17 4.93 -1.78 4.20
C CYS A 17 6.28 -1.65 3.48
N ASN A 18 6.54 -0.50 2.86
CA ASN A 18 7.79 -0.27 2.12
C ASN A 18 9.04 -0.22 3.03
N SER A 19 8.87 0.09 4.31
CA SER A 19 9.96 0.07 5.29
C SER A 19 10.25 -1.34 5.81
N CYS A 20 9.21 -2.14 6.05
CA CYS A 20 9.30 -3.48 6.63
C CYS A 20 9.67 -4.55 5.61
N ARG A 21 9.01 -4.53 4.44
CA ARG A 21 9.23 -5.44 3.29
C ARG A 21 9.11 -6.95 3.58
N TYR A 22 8.71 -7.36 4.77
CA TYR A 22 8.62 -8.77 5.16
C TYR A 22 7.70 -9.60 4.25
N CYS A 23 6.54 -9.06 3.89
CA CYS A 23 5.55 -9.74 3.05
C CYS A 23 5.65 -9.35 1.55
N GLU A 24 6.78 -8.80 1.08
CA GLU A 24 6.92 -8.30 -0.30
C GLU A 24 6.66 -9.38 -1.36
N GLY A 25 7.06 -10.63 -1.09
CA GLY A 25 6.85 -11.77 -1.99
C GLY A 25 5.40 -12.27 -2.05
N LEU A 26 4.52 -11.78 -1.17
CA LEU A 26 3.11 -12.20 -1.08
C LEU A 26 2.14 -11.15 -1.64
N CYS A 27 2.54 -9.87 -1.62
CA CYS A 27 1.69 -8.76 -2.00
C CYS A 27 1.90 -8.38 -3.47
N ALA A 28 0.93 -8.67 -4.34
CA ALA A 28 0.99 -8.32 -5.77
C ALA A 28 1.12 -6.81 -6.04
N VAL A 29 0.80 -5.97 -5.05
CA VAL A 29 0.89 -4.50 -5.14
C VAL A 29 2.35 -4.02 -4.99
N PHE A 30 3.22 -4.80 -4.34
CA PHE A 30 4.55 -4.37 -3.93
C PHE A 30 5.46 -3.89 -5.08
N PRO A 31 5.52 -4.59 -6.23
CA PRO A 31 6.35 -4.15 -7.36
C PRO A 31 5.98 -2.75 -7.88
N ALA A 32 4.70 -2.37 -7.83
CA ALA A 32 4.26 -1.03 -8.21
C ALA A 32 4.48 -0.01 -7.08
N MET A 33 4.30 -0.44 -5.83
CA MET A 33 4.46 0.37 -4.62
C MET A 33 5.90 0.88 -4.47
N GLU A 34 6.90 0.00 -4.62
CA GLU A 34 8.31 0.34 -4.36
C GLU A 34 8.91 1.33 -5.37
N MET A 35 8.24 1.50 -6.51
CA MET A 35 8.60 2.52 -7.52
C MET A 35 8.16 3.93 -7.11
N ARG A 36 7.49 4.10 -5.97
CA ARG A 36 6.97 5.39 -5.47
C ARG A 36 7.76 5.86 -4.25
N ARG A 37 8.08 7.16 -4.21
CA ARG A 37 8.77 7.80 -3.08
C ARG A 37 7.82 8.38 -2.05
N ALA A 38 6.57 8.60 -2.44
CA ALA A 38 5.49 9.13 -1.60
C ALA A 38 4.16 8.55 -2.10
N PHE A 39 3.15 8.48 -1.23
CA PHE A 39 1.84 7.92 -1.56
C PHE A 39 0.78 9.01 -1.62
N SER A 40 0.72 9.68 -2.78
CA SER A 40 -0.34 10.64 -3.07
C SER A 40 -1.71 9.94 -3.09
N ASP A 41 -2.79 10.71 -2.94
CA ASP A 41 -4.15 10.18 -3.05
C ASP A 41 -4.37 9.42 -4.37
N GLY A 42 -3.79 9.92 -5.47
CA GLY A 42 -3.84 9.26 -6.78
C GLY A 42 -3.09 7.93 -6.80
N ASP A 43 -1.89 7.87 -6.23
CA ASP A 43 -1.11 6.64 -6.13
C ASP A 43 -1.83 5.60 -5.27
N LEU A 44 -2.40 6.00 -4.14
CA LEU A 44 -3.13 5.08 -3.26
C LEU A 44 -4.36 4.49 -3.95
N ASN A 45 -5.12 5.30 -4.69
CA ASN A 45 -6.24 4.81 -5.48
C ASN A 45 -5.77 3.87 -6.58
N TYR A 46 -4.68 4.18 -7.26
CA TYR A 46 -4.08 3.29 -8.25
C TYR A 46 -3.65 1.95 -7.65
N LEU A 47 -2.88 1.96 -6.56
CA LEU A 47 -2.40 0.78 -5.86
C LEU A 47 -3.57 -0.08 -5.31
N ALA A 48 -4.65 0.55 -4.86
CA ALA A 48 -5.85 -0.16 -4.42
C ALA A 48 -6.47 -1.01 -5.54
N ASN A 49 -6.42 -0.54 -6.79
CA ASN A 49 -6.91 -1.30 -7.95
C ASN A 49 -5.99 -2.47 -8.34
N LEU A 50 -4.76 -2.50 -7.84
CA LEU A 50 -3.84 -3.64 -8.05
C LEU A 50 -4.01 -4.72 -6.98
N CYS A 51 -4.70 -4.43 -5.88
CA CYS A 51 -4.91 -5.37 -4.79
C CYS A 51 -5.90 -6.48 -5.20
N HIS A 52 -5.52 -7.74 -4.97
CA HIS A 52 -6.40 -8.88 -5.24
C HIS A 52 -7.31 -9.25 -4.06
N ALA A 53 -7.26 -8.50 -2.96
CA ALA A 53 -7.99 -8.78 -1.72
C ALA A 53 -7.82 -10.23 -1.19
N CYS A 54 -6.67 -10.86 -1.46
CA CYS A 54 -6.41 -12.26 -1.08
C CYS A 54 -6.10 -12.46 0.41
N GLY A 55 -5.76 -11.39 1.14
CA GLY A 55 -5.47 -11.43 2.58
C GLY A 55 -4.09 -12.01 2.98
N ALA A 56 -3.29 -12.51 2.04
CA ALA A 56 -1.99 -13.13 2.35
C ALA A 56 -1.04 -12.19 3.10
N CYS A 57 -0.88 -10.95 2.61
CA CYS A 57 -0.03 -9.97 3.28
C CYS A 57 -0.57 -9.54 4.65
N TYR A 58 -1.88 -9.64 4.91
CA TYR A 58 -2.46 -9.32 6.22
C TYR A 58 -2.17 -10.42 7.25
N ALA A 59 -2.21 -11.69 6.84
CA ALA A 59 -1.92 -12.81 7.73
C ALA A 59 -0.45 -12.86 8.19
N ASP A 60 0.46 -12.41 7.31
CA ASP A 60 1.91 -12.47 7.53
C ASP A 60 2.53 -11.12 7.97
N CYS A 61 1.72 -10.06 8.08
CA CYS A 61 2.18 -8.72 8.49
C CYS A 61 2.38 -8.61 10.01
#